data_AF-A0A6B3EI18-F1
#
_entry.id   AF-A0A6B3EI18-F1
#
_cell.length_a   1.000
_cell.length_b   1.000
_cell.length_c   1.000
_cell.angle_alpha   90.00
_cell.angle_beta   90.00
_cell.angle_gamma   90.00
#
_symmetry.space_group_name_H-M   'P 1'
#
loop_
_entity.id
_entity.type
_entity.pdbx_description
1 polymer ?
#
loop_
_entity_poly.entity_id
_entity_poly.type
_entity_poly.pdbx_seq_one_letter_code
_entity_poly.pdbx_strand_id
1 'polypeptide(L)' 'MAENLARFFCAEAARARGDSLAGTAPHGRVWVLIEHPGGWPPNGFEGAGLEPAVADRVFA' A
#
# COMPACT_ATOMS: atom_id res chain seq x y z
N MET A 1 -3.33 -4.45 -39.30
CA MET A 1 -2.51 -4.86 -38.16
C MET A 1 -3.22 -4.39 -36.91
N ALA A 2 -3.90 -5.28 -36.19
CA ALA A 2 -4.48 -4.93 -34.90
C ALA A 2 -3.33 -4.80 -33.91
N GLU A 3 -3.00 -3.56 -33.53
CA GLU A 3 -2.12 -3.34 -32.38
C GLU A 3 -2.77 -4.02 -31.18
N ASN A 4 -2.07 -4.98 -30.62
CA ASN A 4 -2.37 -5.54 -29.32
C ASN A 4 -2.25 -4.38 -28.32
N LEU A 5 -3.36 -3.72 -28.00
CA LEU A 5 -3.45 -2.76 -26.90
C LEU A 5 -3.29 -3.57 -25.62
N ALA A 6 -2.05 -3.95 -25.31
CA ALA A 6 -1.68 -4.43 -23.99
C ALA A 6 -2.29 -3.46 -22.98
N ARG A 7 -3.08 -3.99 -22.04
CA ARG A 7 -3.81 -3.17 -21.06
C ARG A 7 -2.87 -2.12 -20.48
N PHE A 8 -3.32 -0.86 -20.49
CA PHE A 8 -2.54 0.23 -19.91
C PHE A 8 -2.54 0.08 -18.39
N PHE A 9 -1.35 -0.01 -17.80
CA PHE A 9 -1.14 0.02 -16.36
C PHE A 9 -0.30 1.23 -15.99
N CYS A 10 -0.82 2.09 -15.12
CA CYS A 10 -0.12 3.32 -14.70
C CYS A 10 1.29 3.03 -14.15
N ALA A 11 1.44 1.94 -13.39
CA ALA A 11 2.72 1.53 -12.82
C ALA A 11 3.76 1.18 -13.89
N GLU A 12 3.36 0.42 -14.92
CA GLU A 12 4.28 0.05 -16.02
C GLU A 12 4.67 1.27 -16.86
N ALA A 13 3.71 2.15 -17.15
CA ALA A 13 3.98 3.38 -17.89
C ALA A 13 4.94 4.31 -17.13
N ALA A 14 4.81 4.43 -15.80
CA ALA A 14 5.72 5.21 -14.97
C ALA A 14 7.15 4.62 -14.96
N ARG A 15 7.28 3.29 -14.85
CA ARG A 15 8.58 2.62 -14.96
C ARG A 15 9.25 2.83 -16.31
N ALA A 16 8.49 2.73 -17.42
CA ALA A 16 9.00 2.93 -18.77
C ALA A 16 9.50 4.37 -19.00
N ARG A 17 8.86 5.37 -18.38
CA ARG A 17 9.32 6.77 -18.41
C ARG A 17 10.52 7.04 -17.51
N GLY A 18 10.87 6.12 -16.62
CA GLY A 18 11.89 6.34 -15.60
C GLY A 18 11.46 7.37 -14.55
N ASP A 19 10.16 7.47 -14.27
CA ASP A 19 9.65 8.34 -13.22
C ASP A 19 10.37 8.00 -11.90
N SER A 20 10.72 9.02 -11.13
CA SER A 20 11.27 8.79 -9.79
C SER A 20 10.24 8.05 -8.93
N LEU A 21 10.71 7.09 -8.13
CA LEU A 21 9.87 6.46 -7.11
C LEU A 21 9.54 7.51 -6.05
N ALA A 22 8.41 8.19 -6.25
CA ALA A 22 7.93 9.24 -5.36
C ALA A 22 7.49 8.71 -3.98
N GLY A 23 7.41 7.39 -3.81
CA GLY A 23 7.09 6.73 -2.55
C GLY A 23 8.26 5.90 -2.02
N THR A 24 8.69 6.17 -0.80
CA THR A 24 9.60 5.31 -0.03
C THR A 24 8.81 4.25 0.72
N ALA A 25 7.85 3.59 0.05
CA ALA A 25 7.02 2.58 0.71
C ALA A 25 7.96 1.56 1.40
N PRO A 26 7.97 1.51 2.74
CA PRO A 26 8.94 0.70 3.45
C PRO A 26 8.71 -0.77 3.11
N HIS A 27 9.79 -1.54 3.09
CA HIS A 27 9.68 -2.99 2.92
C HIS A 27 8.85 -3.56 4.08
N GLY A 28 7.65 -4.07 3.77
CA GLY A 28 6.80 -4.73 4.75
C GLY A 28 7.49 -5.98 5.29
N ARG A 29 7.77 -6.02 6.59
CA ARG A 29 8.39 -7.18 7.27
C ARG A 29 7.38 -8.21 7.71
N VAL A 30 6.16 -7.76 8.01
CA VAL A 30 5.06 -8.57 8.53
C VAL A 30 3.76 -8.14 7.88
N TRP A 31 2.81 -9.07 7.80
CA TRP A 31 1.45 -8.82 7.35
C TRP A 31 0.49 -9.05 8.50
N VAL A 32 -0.43 -8.11 8.71
CA VAL A 32 -1.51 -8.21 9.70
C VAL A 32 -2.86 -8.13 9.00
N LEU A 33 -3.82 -8.89 9.48
CA LEU A 33 -5.21 -8.81 9.06
C LEU A 33 -6.01 -8.21 10.21
N ILE A 34 -6.71 -7.11 9.93
CA ILE A 34 -7.52 -6.39 10.91
C ILE A 34 -8.94 -6.35 10.37
N GLU A 35 -9.88 -6.85 11.16
CA GLU A 35 -11.30 -6.63 10.92
C GLU A 35 -11.72 -5.35 11.61
N HIS A 36 -12.13 -4.34 10.84
CA HIS A 36 -12.56 -3.04 11.36
C HIS A 36 -14.02 -2.77 10.96
N PRO A 37 -14.92 -2.50 11.91
CA PRO A 37 -16.31 -2.19 11.58
C PRO A 37 -16.42 -0.80 10.92
N GLY A 38 -17.08 -0.74 9.76
CA GLY A 38 -17.30 0.52 9.05
C GLY A 38 -16.11 0.99 8.21
N GLY A 39 -16.07 2.28 7.90
CA GLY A 39 -15.03 2.88 7.07
C GLY A 39 -13.66 2.91 7.76
N TRP A 40 -12.59 2.78 6.98
CA TRP A 40 -11.23 2.92 7.50
C TRP A 40 -10.91 4.38 7.85
N PRO A 41 -10.18 4.64 8.95
CA PRO A 41 -9.62 5.95 9.24
C PRO A 41 -8.63 6.38 8.14
N PRO A 42 -8.40 7.70 7.96
CA PRO A 42 -7.47 8.23 6.94
C PRO A 42 -6.05 7.68 7.06
N ASN A 43 -5.62 7.40 8.29
CA ASN A 43 -4.42 6.64 8.59
C ASN A 43 -4.86 5.23 8.97
N GLY A 44 -4.52 4.23 8.14
CA GLY A 44 -5.02 2.85 8.29
C GLY A 44 -4.58 2.12 9.57
N PHE A 45 -3.75 2.73 10.42
CA PHE A 45 -3.36 2.18 11.73
C PHE A 45 -3.87 3.03 12.89
N GLU A 46 -3.77 4.36 12.79
CA GLU A 46 -4.29 5.25 13.82
C GLU A 46 -5.82 5.22 13.83
N GLY A 47 -6.40 5.00 15.01
CA GLY A 47 -7.86 4.91 15.16
C GLY A 47 -8.45 3.55 14.77
N ALA A 48 -7.62 2.55 14.41
CA ALA A 48 -8.08 1.19 14.14
C ALA A 48 -8.51 0.40 15.41
N GLY A 49 -8.42 1.00 16.60
CA GLY A 49 -8.81 0.37 17.86
C GLY A 49 -7.87 -0.73 18.35
N LEU A 50 -6.64 -0.80 17.81
CA LEU A 50 -5.63 -1.75 18.25
C LEU A 50 -5.01 -1.32 19.59
N GLU A 51 -4.77 -2.29 20.47
CA GLU A 51 -3.95 -2.08 21.66
C GLU A 51 -2.55 -1.57 21.25
N PRO A 52 -2.00 -0.51 21.87
CA PRO A 52 -0.74 0.11 21.44
C PRO A 52 0.42 -0.89 21.33
N ALA A 53 0.53 -1.81 22.30
CA ALA A 53 1.57 -2.83 22.31
C ALA A 53 1.50 -3.82 21.13
N VAL A 54 0.34 -3.98 20.50
CA VAL A 54 0.17 -4.80 19.28
C VAL A 54 0.63 -4.00 18.06
N ALA A 55 0.32 -2.71 18.00
CA ALA A 55 0.77 -1.83 16.92
C ALA A 55 2.30 -1.68 16.89
N ASP A 56 2.93 -1.54 18.05
CA ASP A 56 4.39 -1.42 18.17
C ASP A 56 5.14 -2.62 17.58
N ARG A 57 4.57 -3.83 17.65
CA ARG A 57 5.18 -5.03 17.06
C ARG A 57 5.26 -5.01 15.54
N VAL A 58 4.42 -4.22 14.88
CA VAL A 58 4.43 -4.09 13.40
C VAL A 58 5.54 -3.14 12.94
N PHE A 59 5.91 -2.17 13.78
CA PHE A 59 6.90 -1.14 13.46
C PHE A 59 8.31 -1.43 14.02
N ALA A 60 8.47 -2.47 14.84
CA ALA A 60 9.77 -2.98 15.31
C ALA A 60 10.59 -3.66 14.20
#